data_AF-A0A8S2FZM4-F1
#
_entry.id   AF-A0A8S2FZM4-F1
#
_cell.length_a   1.000
_cell.length_b   1.000
_cell.length_c   1.000
_cell.angle_alpha   90.00
_cell.angle_beta   90.00
_cell.angle_gamma   90.00
#
_symmetry.space_group_name_H-M   'P 1'
#
loop_
_entity.id
_entity.type
_entity.pdbx_description
1 polymer ?
#
loop_
_entity_poly.entity_id
_entity_poly.type
_entity_poly.pdbx_seq_one_letter_code
_entity_poly.pdbx_strand_id
1 'polypeptide(L)'
;MSPSSMKITFEQLKRGKSLDFKECLKMEYRIVLHIMKEHDFYEGVRAVLVDKDNKPRWKPATLAETSEKQIQKYFEKLPDRDELQL
;
A
#
# COMPACT_ATOMS: atom_id res chain seq x y z
N MET A 1 4.75 13.01 1.62
CA MET A 1 4.03 11.78 1.19
C MET A 1 4.65 10.59 1.92
N SER A 2 3.90 9.54 2.25
CA SER A 2 4.46 8.33 2.89
C SER A 2 5.49 7.66 1.96
N PRO A 3 6.71 7.35 2.45
CA PRO A 3 7.71 6.60 1.68
C PRO A 3 7.23 5.22 1.23
N SER A 4 6.45 4.53 2.08
CA SER A 4 5.89 3.22 1.75
C SER A 4 4.84 3.34 0.65
N SER A 5 3.90 4.29 0.77
CA SER A 5 2.91 4.53 -0.29
C SER A 5 3.56 4.85 -1.64
N MET A 6 4.59 5.70 -1.67
CA MET A 6 5.31 6.02 -2.91
C MET A 6 5.89 4.78 -3.60
N LYS A 7 6.58 3.90 -2.84
CA LYS A 7 7.18 2.70 -3.42
C LYS A 7 6.14 1.66 -3.83
N ILE A 8 5.07 1.49 -3.05
CA ILE A 8 3.95 0.61 -3.41
C ILE A 8 3.32 1.07 -4.71
N THR A 9 2.98 2.36 -4.85
CA THR A 9 2.38 2.91 -6.07
C THR A 9 3.30 2.74 -7.28
N PHE A 10 4.60 3.00 -7.12
CA PHE A 10 5.57 2.79 -8.21
C PHE A 10 5.61 1.33 -8.68
N GLU A 11 5.68 0.39 -7.73
CA GLU A 11 5.69 -1.05 -8.04
C GLU A 11 4.35 -1.52 -8.63
N GLN A 12 3.22 -0.99 -8.14
CA GLN A 12 1.88 -1.26 -8.66
C GLN A 12 1.75 -0.85 -10.12
N LEU A 13 2.20 0.37 -10.48
CA LEU A 13 2.19 0.84 -11.87
C LEU A 13 3.09 -0.02 -12.76
N LYS A 14 4.27 -0.42 -12.25
CA LYS A 14 5.21 -1.29 -12.97
C LYS A 14 4.60 -2.66 -13.28
N ARG A 15 3.91 -3.28 -12.32
CA ARG A 15 3.21 -4.58 -12.51
C ARG A 15 1.97 -4.44 -13.37
N GLY A 16 1.14 -3.44 -13.09
CA GLY A 16 -0.13 -3.20 -13.77
C GLY A 16 0.02 -3.01 -15.28
N LYS A 17 1.18 -2.54 -15.75
CA LYS A 17 1.48 -2.42 -17.19
C LYS A 17 1.24 -3.71 -17.99
N SER A 18 1.38 -4.89 -17.37
CA SER A 18 1.21 -6.18 -18.03
C SER A 18 -0.04 -6.95 -17.60
N LEU A 19 -0.93 -6.34 -16.82
CA LEU A 19 -2.12 -6.99 -16.26
C LEU A 19 -3.39 -6.51 -16.96
N ASP A 20 -4.39 -7.37 -17.04
CA ASP A 20 -5.74 -6.96 -17.41
C ASP A 20 -6.46 -6.23 -16.25
N PHE A 21 -7.67 -5.76 -16.51
CA PHE A 21 -8.46 -5.04 -15.51
C PHE A 21 -8.77 -5.87 -14.25
N LYS A 22 -9.16 -7.14 -14.41
CA LYS A 22 -9.50 -8.00 -13.27
C LYS A 22 -8.26 -8.32 -12.43
N GLU A 23 -7.13 -8.53 -13.09
CA GLU A 23 -5.85 -8.76 -12.44
C GLU A 23 -5.37 -7.52 -11.69
N CYS A 24 -5.55 -6.31 -12.26
CA CYS A 24 -5.29 -5.05 -11.57
C CYS A 24 -6.14 -4.92 -10.31
N LEU A 25 -7.45 -5.19 -10.38
CA LEU A 25 -8.33 -5.14 -9.22
C LEU A 25 -7.91 -6.13 -8.12
N LYS A 26 -7.54 -7.36 -8.48
CA LYS A 26 -7.02 -8.35 -7.51
C LYS A 26 -5.73 -7.85 -6.85
N MET A 27 -4.82 -7.29 -7.63
CA MET A 27 -3.58 -6.70 -7.10
C MET A 27 -3.88 -5.54 -6.14
N GLU A 28 -4.74 -4.60 -6.52
CA GLU A 28 -5.13 -3.45 -5.69
C GLU A 28 -5.80 -3.88 -4.39
N TYR A 29 -6.68 -4.88 -4.47
CA TYR A 29 -7.35 -5.44 -3.31
C TYR A 29 -6.36 -6.03 -2.29
N ARG A 30 -5.34 -6.77 -2.76
CA ARG A 30 -4.26 -7.26 -1.89
C ARG A 30 -3.49 -6.12 -1.23
N ILE A 31 -3.14 -5.09 -1.99
CA ILE A 31 -2.42 -3.92 -1.47
C ILE A 31 -3.20 -3.26 -0.35
N VAL A 32 -4.50 -2.99 -0.57
CA VAL A 32 -5.35 -2.33 0.42
C VAL A 32 -5.45 -3.14 1.71
N LEU A 33 -5.69 -4.45 1.62
CA LEU A 33 -5.80 -5.31 2.81
C LEU A 33 -4.49 -5.43 3.60
N HIS A 34 -3.34 -5.34 2.94
CA HIS A 34 -2.06 -5.24 3.64
C HIS A 34 -1.87 -3.86 4.27
N ILE A 35 -2.15 -2.76 3.55
CA ILE A 35 -2.05 -1.39 4.06
C ILE A 35 -2.94 -1.17 5.30
N MET A 36 -4.12 -1.77 5.35
CA MET A 36 -5.02 -1.67 6.51
C MET A 36 -4.45 -2.25 7.81
N LYS A 37 -3.40 -3.09 7.72
CA LYS A 37 -2.70 -3.66 8.88
C LYS A 37 -1.52 -2.79 9.34
N GLU A 38 -1.20 -1.73 8.58
CA GLU A 38 0.00 -0.94 8.75
C GLU A 38 -0.31 0.46 9.29
N HIS A 39 0.72 1.12 9.82
CA HIS A 39 0.62 2.40 10.51
C HIS A 39 0.19 3.57 9.61
N ASP A 40 0.80 3.70 8.44
CA ASP A 40 0.78 4.94 7.65
C ASP A 40 -0.60 5.31 7.11
N PHE A 41 -1.49 4.33 6.90
CA PHE A 41 -2.87 4.62 6.51
C PHE A 41 -3.59 5.46 7.58
N TYR A 42 -3.57 4.97 8.83
CA TYR A 42 -4.23 5.64 9.94
C TYR A 42 -3.57 6.97 10.28
N GLU A 43 -2.23 7.05 10.21
CA GLU A 43 -1.51 8.32 10.42
C GLU A 43 -1.84 9.36 9.33
N GLY A 44 -2.00 8.93 8.08
CA GLY A 44 -2.43 9.80 7.00
C GLY A 44 -3.84 10.33 7.23
N VAL A 45 -4.77 9.45 7.63
CA VAL A 45 -6.14 9.83 8.01
C VAL A 45 -6.11 10.82 9.18
N ARG A 46 -5.31 10.55 10.23
CA ARG A 46 -5.16 11.44 11.37
C ARG A 46 -4.69 12.83 10.93
N ALA A 47 -3.58 12.90 10.19
CA ALA A 47 -2.95 14.16 9.82
C ALA A 47 -3.78 15.02 8.85
N VAL A 48 -4.56 14.39 7.96
CA VAL A 48 -5.31 15.09 6.91
C VAL A 48 -6.77 15.33 7.28
N LEU A 49 -7.43 14.34 7.91
CA LEU A 49 -8.89 14.36 8.10
C LEU A 49 -9.31 14.59 9.56
N VAL A 50 -8.57 14.06 10.54
CA VAL A 50 -8.93 14.14 11.97
C VAL A 50 -8.36 15.40 12.61
N ASP A 51 -7.04 15.44 12.79
CA ASP A 51 -6.34 16.56 13.45
C ASP A 51 -6.08 17.72 12.48
N LYS A 52 -6.04 17.41 11.18
CA LYS A 52 -5.84 18.39 10.08
C LYS A 52 -4.56 19.21 10.23
N ASP A 53 -3.56 18.65 10.90
CA ASP A 53 -2.28 19.31 11.15
C ASP A 53 -1.35 19.32 9.93
N ASN A 54 -1.63 18.49 8.92
CA ASN A 54 -0.78 18.26 7.74
C ASN A 54 0.66 17.87 8.11
N LYS A 55 0.87 17.26 9.29
CA LYS A 55 2.17 16.84 9.84
C LYS A 55 2.17 15.34 10.14
N PRO A 56 2.05 14.49 9.10
CA PRO A 56 2.07 13.06 9.29
C PRO A 56 3.48 12.57 9.69
N ARG A 57 3.51 11.62 10.62
CA ARG A 57 4.71 10.97 11.15
C ARG A 57 4.86 9.58 10.53
N TRP A 58 5.33 9.53 9.29
CA TRP A 58 5.44 8.27 8.55
C TRP A 58 6.42 7.27 9.18
N LYS A 59 6.10 5.99 9.05
CA LYS A 59 6.95 4.88 9.47
C LYS A 59 6.97 3.79 8.40
N PRO A 60 8.10 3.58 7.71
CA PRO A 60 9.37 4.30 7.81
C PRO A 60 9.29 5.78 7.38
N ALA A 61 10.20 6.61 7.91
CA ALA A 61 10.20 8.06 7.68
C ALA A 61 10.88 8.45 6.35
N THR A 62 11.78 7.61 5.85
CA THR A 62 12.53 7.86 4.62
C THR A 62 12.40 6.72 3.59
N LEU A 63 12.70 7.03 2.33
CA LEU A 63 12.72 6.04 1.26
C LEU A 63 13.83 4.99 1.45
N ALA A 64 14.97 5.36 2.04
CA ALA A 64 16.09 4.46 2.26
C ALA A 64 15.75 3.35 3.26
N GLU A 65 14.92 3.66 4.26
CA GLU A 65 14.46 2.71 5.29
C GLU A 65 13.39 1.74 4.77
N THR A 66 12.78 2.01 3.63
CA THR A 66 11.74 1.15 3.05
C THR A 66 12.38 0.09 2.16
N SER A 67 12.58 -1.13 2.68
CA SER A 67 13.21 -2.21 1.89
C SER A 67 12.30 -2.73 0.77
N GLU A 68 12.89 -3.20 -0.33
CA GLU A 68 12.14 -3.85 -1.42
C GLU A 68 11.35 -5.07 -0.91
N LYS A 69 11.96 -5.88 -0.03
CA LYS A 69 11.30 -7.03 0.59
C LYS A 69 10.02 -6.64 1.33
N GLN A 70 10.01 -5.50 2.01
CA GLN A 70 8.81 -5.01 2.68
C GLN A 70 7.73 -4.60 1.67
N ILE A 71 8.12 -3.99 0.55
CA ILE A 71 7.20 -3.61 -0.54
C ILE A 71 6.58 -4.84 -1.20
N GLN A 72 7.34 -5.91 -1.39
CA GLN A 72 6.84 -7.15 -1.99
C GLN A 72 5.65 -7.75 -1.21
N LYS A 73 5.66 -7.63 0.12
CA LYS A 73 4.59 -8.17 0.99
C LYS A 73 3.20 -7.64 0.64
N TYR A 74 3.09 -6.38 0.19
CA TYR A 74 1.79 -5.78 -0.13
C TYR A 74 1.12 -6.42 -1.36
N PHE A 75 1.89 -7.16 -2.17
CA PHE A 75 1.41 -7.83 -3.38
C PHE A 75 1.25 -9.33 -3.20
N GLU A 76 1.60 -9.86 -2.01
CA GLU A 76 1.48 -11.29 -1.73
C GLU A 76 0.03 -11.73 -1.79
N LYS A 77 -0.17 -12.98 -2.23
CA LYS A 77 -1.49 -13.59 -2.31
C LYS A 77 -2.09 -13.68 -0.91
N LEU A 78 -3.37 -13.36 -0.80
CA LEU A 78 -4.11 -13.55 0.44
C LEU A 78 -4.48 -15.04 0.59
N PRO A 79 -4.85 -15.49 1.80
CA PRO A 79 -5.52 -16.79 1.94
C PRO A 79 -6.70 -16.89 0.98
N ASP A 80 -6.94 -18.07 0.38
CA ASP A 80 -7.94 -18.22 -0.69
C ASP A 80 -9.34 -17.73 -0.29
N ARG A 81 -9.70 -17.89 0.98
CA ARG A 81 -10.96 -17.40 1.56
C ARG A 81 -11.10 -15.87 1.56
N ASP A 82 -9.99 -15.16 1.58
CA ASP A 82 -9.89 -13.71 1.71
C ASP A 82 -9.56 -13.03 0.37
N GLU A 83 -9.22 -13.80 -0.66
CA GLU A 83 -8.84 -13.31 -1.99
C GLU A 83 -10.06 -12.84 -2.81
N LEU A 84 -9.89 -11.76 -3.59
CA LEU A 84 -10.96 -11.21 -4.42
C LEU A 84 -11.36 -12.17 -5.55
N GLN A 85 -12.65 -12.50 -5.61
CA GLN A 85 -13.27 -13.32 -6.65
C GLN A 85 -13.99 -12.40 -7.66
N LEU A 86 -13.60 -12.46 -8.95
CA LEU A 86 -14.10 -11.62 -10.06
C LEU A 86 -14.42 -12.43 -11.31
#